data_AF-A0A316ZAT4-F1
#
_entry.id   AF-A0A316ZAT4-F1
#
_cell.length_a   1.000
_cell.length_b   1.000
_cell.length_c   1.000
_cell.angle_alpha   90.00
_cell.angle_beta   90.00
_cell.angle_gamma   90.00
#
_symmetry.space_group_name_H-M   'P 1'
#
loop_
_entity.id
_entity.type
_entity.pdbx_description
1 polymer ?
#
loop_
_entity_poly.entity_id
_entity_poly.type
_entity_poly.pdbx_seq_one_letter_code
_entity_poly.pdbx_strand_id
1 'polypeptide(L)'
;MRIFLTPPGFVRDHVGVSDTPDPAADEYYYSAPWAPAGALHFGQGQAPASDAAPSAPPEQSAADTTARAPPAEQSVTEAATEAAAPTTVPVPQEVPDAPEAPALPALVGPLGAAALQPSAPVVAMAAPHPANGSEVPPWSGLIPRPSRMPAAKPVLAPAHRYCHRCMRVRPPRAHHCRRCGTCVMRMDHHCPWIGGCVGAQNHKFYYNFVFWVTGLELFTMISSAVLFARGVRGAAPYDAWRTDGFVISLFAITAIFTLFTLSLLLTHTYLLHLNLTTLEHMAVERSAGAERAAMDGYFSSAGAAGAGMHLRERRALRREWDAKWGAPKRQGNLWWIDRRAAPADGPTSNWRSVMGESVLGWILPVGQAPLDGTWFPTNPRHSRLGVLRPREMWPAELRDR
;
A
#
# COMPACT_ATOMS: atom_id res chain seq x y z
N MET A 1 16.32 -11.12 24.77
CA MET A 1 14.89 -11.48 24.65
C MET A 1 14.38 -11.03 23.28
N ARG A 2 14.04 -11.93 22.35
CA ARG A 2 13.37 -11.55 21.09
C ARG A 2 11.88 -11.44 21.36
N ILE A 3 11.36 -10.22 21.50
CA ILE A 3 9.91 -9.98 21.60
C ILE A 3 9.33 -10.15 20.20
N PHE A 4 8.94 -11.38 19.86
CA PHE A 4 8.22 -11.67 18.63
C PHE A 4 6.77 -11.17 18.76
N LEU A 5 6.57 -9.89 18.41
CA LEU A 5 5.28 -9.41 17.96
C LEU A 5 4.78 -10.30 16.82
N THR A 6 3.47 -10.58 16.76
CA THR A 6 2.88 -11.49 15.76
C THR A 6 3.39 -11.14 14.36
N PRO A 7 3.90 -12.14 13.59
CA PRO A 7 4.38 -11.88 12.23
C PRO A 7 3.25 -11.28 11.36
N PRO A 8 3.58 -10.45 10.35
CA PRO A 8 2.57 -9.82 9.51
C PRO A 8 1.94 -10.77 8.47
N GLY A 9 2.43 -12.01 8.38
CA GLY A 9 2.16 -12.96 7.30
C GLY A 9 3.04 -12.69 6.08
N PHE A 10 4.02 -13.55 5.80
CA PHE A 10 4.88 -13.41 4.63
C PHE A 10 4.40 -14.30 3.48
N VAL A 11 4.44 -13.79 2.26
CA VAL A 11 3.97 -14.50 1.06
C VAL A 11 4.77 -15.79 0.81
N ARG A 12 6.05 -15.81 1.17
CA ARG A 12 6.90 -17.01 1.04
C ARG A 12 6.39 -18.21 1.86
N ASP A 13 5.62 -17.94 2.93
CA ASP A 13 5.12 -18.94 3.86
C ASP A 13 3.85 -19.62 3.30
N HIS A 14 3.27 -19.09 2.21
CA HIS A 14 2.00 -19.54 1.59
C HIS A 14 2.06 -19.76 0.07
N VAL A 15 3.09 -19.26 -0.63
CA VAL A 15 3.20 -19.31 -2.10
C VAL A 15 4.59 -19.78 -2.52
N GLY A 16 4.65 -20.84 -3.33
CA GLY A 16 5.88 -21.41 -3.91
C GLY A 16 6.60 -20.47 -4.89
N VAL A 17 7.83 -20.83 -5.28
CA VAL A 17 8.60 -20.09 -6.30
C VAL A 17 7.98 -20.33 -7.68
N SER A 18 8.00 -19.30 -8.52
CA SER A 18 7.67 -19.37 -9.95
C SER A 18 8.61 -18.44 -10.71
N ASP A 19 9.34 -18.95 -11.70
CA ASP A 19 10.32 -18.17 -12.45
C ASP A 19 9.68 -17.18 -13.42
N THR A 20 8.52 -17.56 -13.97
CA THR A 20 7.66 -16.70 -14.78
C THR A 20 6.47 -16.16 -13.98
N PRO A 21 5.87 -15.05 -14.40
CA PRO A 21 4.48 -14.78 -14.07
C PRO A 21 3.58 -15.85 -14.71
N ASP A 22 2.75 -16.48 -13.89
CA ASP A 22 1.60 -17.30 -14.29
C ASP A 22 0.76 -16.56 -15.37
N PRO A 23 0.26 -17.24 -16.43
CA PRO A 23 -0.35 -16.57 -17.58
C PRO A 23 -1.48 -15.60 -17.25
N ALA A 24 -1.67 -14.59 -18.10
CA ALA A 24 -2.72 -13.60 -17.91
C ALA A 24 -4.10 -14.25 -18.10
N ALA A 25 -4.85 -14.41 -17.01
CA ALA A 25 -6.19 -14.98 -17.02
C ALA A 25 -7.20 -14.10 -17.78
N ASP A 26 -8.08 -14.78 -18.55
CA ASP A 26 -9.20 -14.27 -19.35
C ASP A 26 -8.90 -13.19 -20.41
N GLU A 27 -8.89 -13.66 -21.67
CA GLU A 27 -8.88 -12.87 -22.92
C GLU A 27 -9.97 -11.77 -22.95
N TYR A 28 -11.11 -12.02 -22.27
CA TYR A 28 -12.30 -11.17 -22.20
C TYR A 28 -12.05 -9.71 -21.77
N TYR A 29 -10.91 -9.40 -21.14
CA TYR A 29 -10.58 -8.02 -20.75
C TYR A 29 -9.72 -7.24 -21.75
N TYR A 30 -9.14 -7.90 -22.75
CA TYR A 30 -8.48 -7.21 -23.88
C TYR A 30 -9.49 -6.60 -24.86
N SER A 31 -10.77 -6.98 -24.76
CA SER A 31 -11.88 -6.56 -25.62
C SER A 31 -12.94 -5.72 -24.91
N ALA A 32 -12.63 -5.13 -23.74
CA ALA A 32 -13.58 -4.32 -22.97
C ALA A 32 -14.04 -3.05 -23.74
N PRO A 33 -15.29 -2.94 -24.23
CA PRO A 33 -15.69 -1.95 -25.25
C PRO A 33 -15.77 -0.49 -24.76
N TRP A 34 -15.49 -0.24 -23.47
CA TRP A 34 -15.38 1.11 -22.90
C TRP A 34 -13.93 1.52 -22.57
N ALA A 35 -12.95 0.63 -22.77
CA ALA A 35 -11.56 1.03 -22.84
C ALA A 35 -11.32 1.68 -24.22
N PRO A 36 -10.76 2.90 -24.30
CA PRO A 36 -10.59 3.55 -25.59
C PRO A 36 -9.55 2.79 -26.42
N ALA A 37 -9.87 2.53 -27.69
CA ALA A 37 -8.94 1.93 -28.64
C ALA A 37 -7.65 2.77 -28.69
N GLY A 38 -6.50 2.15 -28.43
CA GLY A 38 -5.23 2.84 -28.23
C GLY A 38 -4.80 3.08 -26.78
N ALA A 39 -5.58 2.62 -25.78
CA ALA A 39 -5.16 2.58 -24.36
C ALA A 39 -4.07 1.53 -24.08
N LEU A 40 -2.89 1.71 -24.70
CA LEU A 40 -1.66 0.92 -24.59
C LEU A 40 -1.87 -0.52 -24.09
N HIS A 41 -2.21 -1.41 -25.03
CA HIS A 41 -1.74 -2.78 -24.90
C HIS A 41 -0.22 -2.70 -24.74
N PHE A 42 0.30 -3.11 -23.58
CA PHE A 42 1.71 -3.47 -23.46
C PHE A 42 1.89 -4.76 -24.26
N GLY A 43 1.99 -4.62 -25.58
CA GLY A 43 2.45 -5.67 -26.47
C GLY A 43 3.81 -6.15 -25.96
N GLN A 44 4.08 -7.43 -26.16
CA GLN A 44 5.36 -8.00 -25.81
C GLN A 44 6.43 -7.31 -26.67
N GLY A 45 7.15 -6.36 -26.07
CA GLY A 45 8.38 -5.86 -26.63
C GLY A 45 9.37 -7.03 -26.67
N GLN A 46 9.41 -7.73 -27.79
CA GLN A 46 10.56 -8.55 -28.14
C GLN A 46 11.79 -7.67 -27.97
N ALA A 47 12.72 -8.09 -27.10
CA ALA A 47 14.01 -7.42 -27.04
C ALA A 47 14.62 -7.51 -28.45
N PRO A 48 15.03 -6.39 -29.08
CA PRO A 48 15.68 -6.46 -30.37
C PRO A 48 16.94 -7.31 -30.21
N ALA A 49 17.08 -8.34 -31.04
CA ALA A 49 18.29 -9.13 -31.09
C ALA A 49 19.44 -8.21 -31.47
N SER A 50 20.38 -7.99 -30.55
CA SER A 50 21.60 -7.23 -30.82
C SER A 50 22.60 -8.15 -31.51
N ASP A 51 22.43 -8.33 -32.82
CA ASP A 51 23.43 -8.96 -33.69
C ASP A 51 24.70 -8.10 -33.69
N ALA A 52 25.63 -8.44 -32.80
CA ALA A 52 26.93 -7.79 -32.63
C ALA A 52 27.99 -8.87 -32.42
N ALA A 53 28.35 -9.57 -33.50
CA ALA A 53 29.40 -10.57 -33.48
C ALA A 53 30.77 -9.93 -33.18
N PRO A 54 31.54 -10.43 -32.19
CA PRO A 54 32.96 -10.10 -32.06
C PRO A 54 33.73 -10.77 -33.20
N SER A 55 34.49 -9.98 -33.98
CA SER A 55 35.41 -10.52 -34.97
C SER A 55 36.59 -11.23 -34.31
N ALA A 56 37.04 -12.34 -34.91
CA ALA A 56 38.14 -13.14 -34.39
C ALA A 56 39.51 -12.43 -34.56
N PRO A 57 40.46 -12.63 -33.62
CA PRO A 57 41.88 -12.38 -33.86
C PRO A 57 42.48 -13.50 -34.74
N PRO A 58 43.58 -13.24 -35.48
CA PRO A 58 44.20 -14.21 -36.38
C PRO A 58 45.06 -15.26 -35.66
N GLU A 59 45.34 -16.36 -36.37
CA GLU A 59 46.15 -17.49 -35.90
C GLU A 59 47.64 -17.14 -35.74
N GLN A 60 48.29 -17.79 -34.76
CA GLN A 60 49.69 -18.22 -34.85
C GLN A 60 49.91 -19.46 -33.96
N SER A 61 51.02 -20.18 -34.17
CA SER A 61 50.96 -21.63 -34.26
C SER A 61 51.78 -22.46 -33.25
N ALA A 62 51.41 -23.74 -33.20
CA ALA A 62 52.22 -24.93 -32.91
C ALA A 62 52.48 -25.39 -31.47
N ALA A 63 52.48 -26.73 -31.33
CA ALA A 63 53.21 -27.57 -30.36
C ALA A 63 52.82 -27.53 -28.86
N ASP A 64 52.85 -28.63 -28.11
CA ASP A 64 52.69 -30.06 -28.46
C ASP A 64 52.38 -30.91 -27.18
N THR A 65 52.02 -32.18 -27.36
CA THR A 65 52.20 -33.31 -26.43
C THR A 65 51.65 -33.26 -24.98
N THR A 66 50.64 -34.11 -24.73
CA THR A 66 50.55 -35.07 -23.58
C THR A 66 50.38 -34.57 -22.13
N ALA A 67 49.88 -35.37 -21.17
CA ALA A 67 48.91 -36.48 -21.17
C ALA A 67 48.57 -36.90 -19.72
N ARG A 68 47.50 -37.70 -19.57
CA ARG A 68 47.31 -38.76 -18.55
C ARG A 68 46.94 -38.34 -17.11
N ALA A 69 46.00 -39.10 -16.57
CA ALA A 69 45.60 -39.18 -15.15
C ALA A 69 45.55 -40.69 -14.76
N PRO A 70 44.85 -41.09 -13.68
CA PRO A 70 45.07 -40.91 -12.22
C PRO A 70 45.67 -42.26 -11.68
N PRO A 71 45.32 -42.90 -10.51
CA PRO A 71 44.62 -42.51 -9.27
C PRO A 71 45.37 -42.98 -7.98
N ALA A 72 44.62 -43.40 -6.93
CA ALA A 72 45.03 -44.21 -5.74
C ALA A 72 45.77 -43.47 -4.58
N GLU A 73 45.67 -43.85 -3.29
CA GLU A 73 44.82 -44.83 -2.54
C GLU A 73 44.90 -44.63 -1.00
N GLN A 74 43.87 -45.10 -0.25
CA GLN A 74 43.89 -45.65 1.14
C GLN A 74 44.43 -44.75 2.32
N SER A 75 44.22 -44.99 3.64
CA SER A 75 43.47 -45.99 4.46
C SER A 75 43.00 -45.44 5.84
N VAL A 76 42.08 -46.18 6.49
CA VAL A 76 41.69 -46.27 7.94
C VAL A 76 42.82 -45.92 8.95
N THR A 77 42.64 -45.26 10.12
CA THR A 77 41.97 -45.64 11.42
C THR A 77 41.91 -44.44 12.42
N GLU A 78 41.19 -44.32 13.56
CA GLU A 78 40.06 -45.02 14.24
C GLU A 78 39.46 -44.21 15.45
N ALA A 79 38.40 -44.76 16.10
CA ALA A 79 37.97 -44.66 17.52
C ALA A 79 37.85 -43.32 18.32
N ALA A 80 36.60 -42.82 18.41
CA ALA A 80 35.83 -42.35 19.60
C ALA A 80 36.47 -41.58 20.80
N THR A 81 35.90 -40.41 21.13
CA THR A 81 35.35 -40.09 22.48
C THR A 81 34.37 -38.88 22.43
N GLU A 82 33.72 -38.56 23.56
CA GLU A 82 32.53 -37.69 23.66
C GLU A 82 32.78 -36.16 23.84
N ALA A 83 31.67 -35.42 24.00
CA ALA A 83 31.50 -34.04 24.46
C ALA A 83 31.62 -32.92 23.41
N ALA A 84 30.46 -32.39 22.99
CA ALA A 84 30.35 -31.28 22.04
C ALA A 84 30.50 -29.91 22.69
N ALA A 85 31.32 -29.03 22.08
CA ALA A 85 31.38 -27.60 22.35
C ALA A 85 30.80 -26.81 21.15
N PRO A 86 30.22 -25.61 21.34
CA PRO A 86 29.45 -24.93 20.29
C PRO A 86 30.34 -24.29 19.20
N THR A 87 30.14 -24.71 17.96
CA THR A 87 30.85 -24.17 16.79
C THR A 87 30.52 -22.69 16.54
N THR A 88 31.55 -21.84 16.53
CA THR A 88 31.46 -20.44 16.10
C THR A 88 31.23 -20.32 14.59
N VAL A 89 30.14 -19.68 14.18
CA VAL A 89 29.87 -19.32 12.78
C VAL A 89 30.44 -17.91 12.51
N PRO A 90 31.20 -17.70 11.41
CA PRO A 90 31.93 -16.45 11.19
C PRO A 90 31.02 -15.25 10.85
N VAL A 91 31.50 -14.06 11.21
CA VAL A 91 30.89 -12.77 10.87
C VAL A 91 31.23 -12.41 9.42
N PRO A 92 30.25 -12.11 8.54
CA PRO A 92 30.52 -11.53 7.23
C PRO A 92 31.17 -10.15 7.35
N GLN A 93 32.23 -9.90 6.59
CA GLN A 93 33.03 -8.67 6.67
C GLN A 93 32.25 -7.44 6.15
N GLU A 94 32.64 -6.27 6.66
CA GLU A 94 32.11 -4.97 6.23
C GLU A 94 32.50 -4.66 4.77
N VAL A 95 31.61 -3.97 4.06
CA VAL A 95 31.85 -3.42 2.72
C VAL A 95 31.91 -1.89 2.84
N PRO A 96 32.89 -1.19 2.24
CA PRO A 96 33.11 0.23 2.48
C PRO A 96 31.94 1.15 2.09
N ASP A 97 31.89 2.32 2.72
CA ASP A 97 30.79 3.27 2.64
C ASP A 97 30.49 3.81 1.23
N ALA A 98 29.19 3.96 0.95
CA ALA A 98 28.67 4.85 -0.07
C ALA A 98 27.95 6.02 0.62
N PRO A 99 28.03 7.27 0.10
CA PRO A 99 27.83 8.48 0.89
C PRO A 99 26.44 8.59 1.53
N GLU A 100 26.45 8.98 2.81
CA GLU A 100 25.27 9.11 3.66
C GLU A 100 24.33 10.22 3.16
N ALA A 101 23.16 9.82 2.62
CA ALA A 101 22.07 10.75 2.35
C ALA A 101 21.34 11.09 3.66
N PRO A 102 21.10 12.37 3.97
CA PRO A 102 20.75 12.81 5.33
C PRO A 102 19.42 12.21 5.83
N ALA A 103 19.45 11.68 7.06
CA ALA A 103 18.30 11.12 7.73
C ALA A 103 17.28 12.22 8.09
N LEU A 104 16.17 12.30 7.34
CA LEU A 104 15.07 13.20 7.67
C LEU A 104 14.22 12.63 8.83
N PRO A 105 13.83 13.47 9.82
CA PRO A 105 13.00 13.04 10.94
C PRO A 105 11.56 12.71 10.50
N ALA A 106 10.87 11.92 11.31
CA ALA A 106 9.56 11.36 10.98
C ALA A 106 8.40 12.36 11.08
N LEU A 107 8.27 13.27 10.09
CA LEU A 107 7.09 14.12 9.94
C LEU A 107 6.73 14.39 8.47
N VAL A 108 6.02 13.46 7.83
CA VAL A 108 5.49 13.64 6.46
C VAL A 108 3.97 13.79 6.50
N GLY A 109 3.52 15.04 6.53
CA GLY A 109 2.15 15.41 6.17
C GLY A 109 1.88 15.28 4.66
N PRO A 110 0.73 15.75 4.15
CA PRO A 110 0.27 15.45 2.79
C PRO A 110 1.03 16.15 1.63
N LEU A 111 2.26 16.63 1.86
CA LEU A 111 3.13 17.30 0.89
C LEU A 111 4.48 16.56 0.78
N GLY A 112 4.48 15.45 0.04
CA GLY A 112 5.65 14.57 -0.08
C GLY A 112 5.57 13.58 -1.26
N ALA A 113 4.92 13.98 -2.36
CA ALA A 113 4.63 13.11 -3.50
C ALA A 113 5.62 13.30 -4.66
N ALA A 114 6.77 12.60 -4.60
CA ALA A 114 7.74 12.55 -5.69
C ALA A 114 8.20 11.11 -5.99
N ALA A 115 8.54 10.83 -7.26
CA ALA A 115 9.26 9.66 -7.74
C ALA A 115 8.72 8.26 -7.37
N LEU A 116 7.48 7.93 -7.80
CA LEU A 116 7.12 6.56 -8.21
C LEU A 116 6.11 6.60 -9.37
N GLN A 117 6.16 5.59 -10.24
CA GLN A 117 5.59 5.58 -11.61
C GLN A 117 4.09 5.97 -11.72
N PRO A 118 3.66 6.58 -12.85
CA PRO A 118 2.29 7.03 -13.04
C PRO A 118 1.30 5.86 -13.08
N SER A 119 0.36 5.84 -12.14
CA SER A 119 -0.74 4.89 -12.09
C SER A 119 -2.02 5.56 -12.59
N ALA A 120 -2.40 5.21 -13.83
CA ALA A 120 -3.49 5.79 -14.65
C ALA A 120 -3.22 7.22 -15.17
N PRO A 121 -3.19 7.44 -16.50
CA PRO A 121 -3.37 8.77 -17.06
C PRO A 121 -4.85 9.18 -16.97
N VAL A 122 -5.12 10.39 -16.47
CA VAL A 122 -6.39 11.06 -16.75
C VAL A 122 -6.29 11.57 -18.19
N VAL A 123 -6.71 10.74 -19.14
CA VAL A 123 -6.60 11.07 -20.57
C VAL A 123 -7.59 12.18 -20.90
N ALA A 124 -7.08 13.30 -21.39
CA ALA A 124 -7.88 14.39 -21.95
C ALA A 124 -8.42 13.98 -23.33
N MET A 125 -9.36 13.04 -23.36
CA MET A 125 -10.00 12.61 -24.61
C MET A 125 -11.06 13.62 -25.06
N ALA A 126 -11.10 13.90 -26.36
CA ALA A 126 -12.21 14.62 -26.96
C ALA A 126 -13.48 13.77 -26.89
N ALA A 127 -14.36 14.07 -25.94
CA ALA A 127 -15.71 13.52 -25.91
C ALA A 127 -16.55 14.13 -27.05
N PRO A 128 -17.32 13.34 -27.82
CA PRO A 128 -18.31 13.89 -28.73
C PRO A 128 -19.31 14.79 -27.99
N HIS A 129 -19.77 15.86 -28.63
CA HIS A 129 -20.79 16.74 -28.05
C HIS A 129 -22.08 15.94 -27.77
N PRO A 130 -22.72 16.11 -26.59
CA PRO A 130 -23.99 15.46 -26.30
C PRO A 130 -25.09 16.08 -27.16
N ALA A 131 -25.65 15.29 -28.07
CA ALA A 131 -26.79 15.69 -28.90
C ALA A 131 -28.10 15.69 -28.09
N ASN A 132 -28.30 16.72 -27.25
CA ASN A 132 -29.59 17.40 -27.04
C ASN A 132 -29.55 18.45 -25.90
N GLY A 133 -30.10 19.64 -26.20
CA GLY A 133 -31.04 20.33 -25.29
C GLY A 133 -30.57 20.85 -23.94
N SER A 134 -29.27 20.96 -23.66
CA SER A 134 -28.78 21.62 -22.42
C SER A 134 -27.82 22.76 -22.74
N GLU A 135 -28.11 23.94 -22.21
CA GLU A 135 -27.30 25.16 -22.38
C GLU A 135 -26.01 25.06 -21.55
N VAL A 136 -25.02 24.37 -22.11
CA VAL A 136 -23.63 24.44 -21.66
C VAL A 136 -22.89 25.33 -22.65
N PRO A 137 -22.51 26.58 -22.28
CA PRO A 137 -21.83 27.47 -23.23
C PRO A 137 -20.50 26.89 -23.73
N PRO A 138 -20.06 27.26 -24.95
CA PRO A 138 -18.87 26.69 -25.58
C PRO A 138 -17.58 27.30 -24.99
N TRP A 139 -17.23 26.87 -23.78
CA TRP A 139 -16.05 27.31 -23.05
C TRP A 139 -14.74 26.79 -23.68
N SER A 140 -14.26 27.51 -24.70
CA SER A 140 -12.95 27.44 -25.39
C SER A 140 -12.30 26.05 -25.53
N GLY A 141 -12.38 25.48 -26.73
CA GLY A 141 -11.80 24.18 -27.11
C GLY A 141 -10.26 24.08 -27.16
N LEU A 142 -9.54 24.83 -26.33
CA LEU A 142 -8.08 24.74 -26.16
C LEU A 142 -7.64 23.51 -25.36
N ILE A 143 -8.50 23.05 -24.41
CA ILE A 143 -8.24 21.86 -23.58
C ILE A 143 -9.49 20.98 -23.58
N PRO A 144 -9.40 19.67 -23.93
CA PRO A 144 -10.55 18.76 -23.86
C PRO A 144 -11.15 18.66 -22.46
N ARG A 145 -12.48 18.56 -22.35
CA ARG A 145 -13.19 18.33 -21.08
C ARG A 145 -12.65 17.06 -20.41
N PRO A 146 -12.06 17.14 -19.20
CA PRO A 146 -11.48 15.97 -18.56
C PRO A 146 -12.57 14.97 -18.16
N SER A 147 -12.22 13.69 -18.21
CA SER A 147 -13.09 12.57 -17.84
C SER A 147 -12.36 11.64 -16.87
N ARG A 148 -13.02 11.20 -15.81
CA ARG A 148 -12.51 10.08 -15.00
C ARG A 148 -12.60 8.82 -15.85
N MET A 149 -11.45 8.18 -16.07
CA MET A 149 -11.35 6.79 -16.49
C MET A 149 -10.64 6.00 -15.39
N PRO A 150 -11.24 4.94 -14.83
CA PRO A 150 -10.53 4.05 -13.91
C PRO A 150 -9.32 3.42 -14.60
N ALA A 151 -8.35 2.97 -13.81
CA ALA A 151 -7.23 2.20 -14.34
C ALA A 151 -7.76 0.90 -14.99
N ALA A 152 -7.69 0.80 -16.32
CA ALA A 152 -8.05 -0.42 -17.07
C ALA A 152 -7.16 -1.63 -16.72
N LYS A 153 -6.07 -1.39 -15.98
CA LYS A 153 -5.08 -2.39 -15.56
C LYS A 153 -5.73 -3.48 -14.67
N PRO A 154 -5.71 -4.77 -15.05
CA PRO A 154 -6.25 -5.86 -14.25
C PRO A 154 -5.39 -6.14 -13.00
N VAL A 155 -5.66 -5.42 -11.91
CA VAL A 155 -4.85 -5.47 -10.68
C VAL A 155 -4.81 -6.83 -9.99
N LEU A 156 -5.73 -7.75 -10.31
CA LEU A 156 -5.72 -9.14 -9.83
C LEU A 156 -5.13 -10.15 -10.82
N ALA A 157 -4.76 -9.77 -12.05
CA ALA A 157 -4.05 -10.67 -12.96
C ALA A 157 -2.67 -11.07 -12.38
N PRO A 158 -2.25 -12.34 -12.47
CA PRO A 158 -0.99 -12.79 -11.89
C PRO A 158 0.23 -11.99 -12.38
N ALA A 159 0.29 -11.70 -13.69
CA ALA A 159 1.32 -10.87 -14.33
C ALA A 159 1.47 -9.45 -13.72
N HIS A 160 0.43 -8.89 -13.10
CA HIS A 160 0.51 -7.59 -12.41
C HIS A 160 0.79 -7.71 -10.90
N ARG A 161 0.65 -8.93 -10.35
CA ARG A 161 0.97 -9.27 -8.96
C ARG A 161 2.32 -9.98 -8.79
N TYR A 162 3.04 -10.32 -9.86
CA TYR A 162 4.36 -10.92 -9.78
C TYR A 162 5.37 -10.04 -9.00
N CYS A 163 6.45 -10.65 -8.50
CA CYS A 163 7.52 -9.97 -7.78
C CYS A 163 8.89 -10.60 -8.09
N HIS A 164 9.61 -9.99 -9.03
CA HIS A 164 10.96 -10.40 -9.45
C HIS A 164 12.01 -10.43 -8.32
N ARG A 165 11.78 -9.77 -7.17
CA ARG A 165 12.66 -9.84 -5.99
C ARG A 165 12.42 -11.05 -5.08
N CYS A 166 11.26 -11.71 -5.20
CA CYS A 166 10.94 -12.90 -4.41
C CYS A 166 10.66 -14.14 -5.27
N MET A 167 10.62 -13.97 -6.61
CA MET A 167 10.24 -14.97 -7.62
C MET A 167 8.89 -15.63 -7.33
N ARG A 168 7.86 -14.81 -7.06
CA ARG A 168 6.53 -15.24 -6.60
C ARG A 168 5.41 -14.36 -7.16
N VAL A 169 4.28 -14.96 -7.52
CA VAL A 169 3.00 -14.23 -7.69
C VAL A 169 2.50 -13.84 -6.31
N ARG A 170 2.39 -12.53 -6.04
CA ARG A 170 1.88 -12.04 -4.75
C ARG A 170 0.37 -12.30 -4.64
N PRO A 171 -0.15 -12.78 -3.49
CA PRO A 171 -1.59 -12.73 -3.18
C PRO A 171 -2.15 -11.31 -3.35
N PRO A 172 -3.47 -11.14 -3.49
CA PRO A 172 -4.07 -9.81 -3.53
C PRO A 172 -3.68 -9.00 -2.30
N ARG A 173 -3.53 -7.67 -2.45
CA ARG A 173 -3.10 -6.74 -1.39
C ARG A 173 -1.70 -6.97 -0.82
N ALA A 174 -0.92 -7.91 -1.34
CA ALA A 174 0.43 -8.19 -0.87
C ALA A 174 1.49 -7.35 -1.63
N HIS A 175 2.45 -6.81 -0.89
CA HIS A 175 3.51 -5.92 -1.41
C HIS A 175 4.89 -6.34 -0.89
N HIS A 176 5.93 -6.03 -1.67
CA HIS A 176 7.32 -6.29 -1.29
C HIS A 176 7.86 -5.16 -0.41
N CYS A 177 8.18 -5.46 0.85
CA CYS A 177 8.81 -4.51 1.75
C CYS A 177 10.33 -4.57 1.61
N ARG A 178 10.93 -3.50 1.05
CA ARG A 178 12.39 -3.38 0.89
C ARG A 178 13.15 -3.55 2.22
N ARG A 179 12.66 -2.96 3.32
CA ARG A 179 13.31 -3.06 4.65
C ARG A 179 13.21 -4.45 5.29
N CYS A 180 12.29 -5.30 4.85
CA CYS A 180 12.16 -6.69 5.33
C CYS A 180 12.69 -7.72 4.31
N GLY A 181 13.16 -7.29 3.14
CA GLY A 181 13.63 -8.17 2.05
C GLY A 181 12.56 -9.10 1.43
N THR A 182 11.29 -8.97 1.80
CA THR A 182 10.25 -9.98 1.53
C THR A 182 8.88 -9.39 1.22
N CYS A 183 8.01 -10.20 0.63
CA CYS A 183 6.61 -9.87 0.38
C CYS A 183 5.75 -10.15 1.62
N VAL A 184 4.94 -9.16 2.01
CA VAL A 184 4.03 -9.19 3.16
C VAL A 184 2.59 -9.21 2.66
N MET A 185 1.75 -10.07 3.24
CA MET A 185 0.33 -10.18 2.93
C MET A 185 -0.46 -9.00 3.49
N ARG A 186 -1.42 -8.45 2.73
CA ARG A 186 -2.19 -7.24 3.08
C ARG A 186 -1.31 -6.12 3.68
N MET A 187 -0.14 -5.87 3.07
CA MET A 187 0.86 -4.96 3.64
C MET A 187 0.25 -3.56 3.83
N ASP A 188 0.34 -3.04 5.04
CA ASP A 188 -0.11 -1.70 5.36
C ASP A 188 1.05 -0.70 5.31
N HIS A 189 2.08 -0.93 6.11
CA HIS A 189 3.32 -0.18 6.08
C HIS A 189 4.47 -0.97 6.73
N HIS A 190 5.68 -0.40 6.71
CA HIS A 190 6.77 -0.82 7.58
C HIS A 190 6.91 0.22 8.69
N CYS A 191 6.84 -0.23 9.93
CA CYS A 191 6.73 0.61 11.12
C CYS A 191 8.01 0.47 11.97
N PRO A 192 8.81 1.56 12.13
CA PRO A 192 10.03 1.49 12.93
C PRO A 192 9.72 1.24 14.41
N TRP A 193 8.59 1.76 14.91
CA TRP A 193 8.18 1.65 16.33
C TRP A 193 7.92 0.20 16.79
N ILE A 194 7.55 -0.69 15.88
CA ILE A 194 7.41 -2.14 16.15
C ILE A 194 8.51 -2.99 15.48
N GLY A 195 9.57 -2.35 14.95
CA GLY A 195 10.69 -3.02 14.30
C GLY A 195 10.35 -3.88 13.08
N GLY A 196 9.21 -3.64 12.41
CA GLY A 196 8.67 -4.60 11.46
C GLY A 196 7.51 -4.09 10.60
N CYS A 197 6.95 -4.98 9.77
CA CYS A 197 5.79 -4.67 8.96
C CYS A 197 4.46 -4.85 9.70
N VAL A 198 3.50 -4.03 9.31
CA VAL A 198 2.07 -4.25 9.57
C VAL A 198 1.46 -4.92 8.33
N GLY A 199 0.78 -6.04 8.52
CA GLY A 199 0.19 -6.87 7.46
C GLY A 199 -0.98 -7.71 7.97
N ALA A 200 -1.47 -8.65 7.14
CA ALA A 200 -2.71 -9.40 7.35
C ALA A 200 -2.84 -9.98 8.77
N GLN A 201 -1.80 -10.64 9.26
CA GLN A 201 -1.82 -11.41 10.51
C GLN A 201 -1.58 -10.56 11.76
N ASN A 202 -1.17 -9.28 11.61
CA ASN A 202 -0.86 -8.42 12.76
C ASN A 202 -1.49 -7.01 12.75
N HIS A 203 -2.22 -6.61 11.70
CA HIS A 203 -2.90 -5.31 11.65
C HIS A 203 -3.85 -5.09 12.85
N LYS A 204 -4.57 -6.13 13.27
CA LYS A 204 -5.41 -6.11 14.49
C LYS A 204 -4.61 -5.78 15.76
N PHE A 205 -3.47 -6.44 15.97
CA PHE A 205 -2.63 -6.22 17.14
C PHE A 205 -1.96 -4.83 17.12
N TYR A 206 -1.56 -4.35 15.93
CA TYR A 206 -1.08 -2.98 15.74
C TYR A 206 -2.18 -1.94 16.05
N TYR A 207 -3.42 -2.15 15.61
CA TYR A 207 -4.53 -1.26 15.94
C TYR A 207 -4.78 -1.22 17.46
N ASN A 208 -4.83 -2.39 18.12
CA ASN A 208 -5.01 -2.46 19.57
C ASN A 208 -3.84 -1.82 20.33
N PHE A 209 -2.60 -1.96 19.86
CA PHE A 209 -1.43 -1.27 20.40
C PHE A 209 -1.61 0.26 20.35
N VAL A 210 -1.93 0.82 19.19
CA VAL A 210 -2.15 2.28 19.04
C VAL A 210 -3.32 2.75 19.92
N PHE A 211 -4.42 2.00 20.00
CA PHE A 211 -5.56 2.30 20.86
C PHE A 211 -5.16 2.38 22.35
N TRP A 212 -4.48 1.36 22.87
CA TRP A 212 -4.09 1.31 24.27
C TRP A 212 -2.99 2.32 24.63
N VAL A 213 -2.04 2.59 23.73
CA VAL A 213 -1.03 3.65 23.93
C VAL A 213 -1.70 5.03 23.97
N THR A 214 -2.59 5.34 23.03
CA THR A 214 -3.35 6.61 23.04
C THR A 214 -4.16 6.75 24.34
N GLY A 215 -4.77 5.66 24.83
CA GLY A 215 -5.50 5.65 26.11
C GLY A 215 -4.61 5.91 27.33
N LEU A 216 -3.41 5.31 27.38
CA LEU A 216 -2.43 5.53 28.44
C LEU A 216 -1.86 6.96 28.43
N GLU A 217 -1.58 7.50 27.24
CA GLU A 217 -1.08 8.86 27.07
C GLU A 217 -2.15 9.89 27.46
N LEU A 218 -3.40 9.72 27.04
CA LEU A 218 -4.54 10.53 27.48
C LEU A 218 -4.72 10.49 29.01
N PHE A 219 -4.69 9.30 29.63
CA PHE A 219 -4.78 9.15 31.08
C PHE A 219 -3.64 9.90 31.80
N THR A 220 -2.42 9.79 31.29
CA THR A 220 -1.22 10.42 31.87
C THR A 220 -1.26 11.94 31.71
N MET A 221 -1.65 12.45 30.53
CA MET A 221 -1.82 13.87 30.25
C MET A 221 -2.92 14.50 31.12
N ILE A 222 -4.06 13.83 31.28
CA ILE A 222 -5.17 14.31 32.14
C ILE A 222 -4.73 14.32 33.61
N SER A 223 -4.09 13.26 34.08
CA SER A 223 -3.65 13.11 35.47
C SER A 223 -2.56 14.14 35.83
N SER A 224 -1.56 14.34 34.97
CA SER A 224 -0.52 15.36 35.16
C SER A 224 -1.09 16.79 35.08
N ALA A 225 -2.04 17.08 34.18
CA ALA A 225 -2.74 18.37 34.15
C ALA A 225 -3.53 18.65 35.43
N VAL A 226 -4.22 17.64 36.00
CA VAL A 226 -4.95 17.77 37.27
C VAL A 226 -3.99 17.99 38.46
N LEU A 227 -2.85 17.30 38.49
CA LEU A 227 -1.82 17.52 39.51
C LEU A 227 -1.19 18.91 39.40
N PHE A 228 -0.83 19.35 38.19
CA PHE A 228 -0.31 20.69 37.93
C PHE A 228 -1.30 21.78 38.36
N ALA A 229 -2.58 21.66 37.97
CA ALA A 229 -3.63 22.60 38.34
C ALA A 229 -3.91 22.62 39.87
N ARG A 230 -3.70 21.50 40.58
CA ARG A 230 -3.76 21.46 42.05
C ARG A 230 -2.54 22.13 42.68
N GLY A 231 -1.33 21.90 42.17
CA GLY A 231 -0.11 22.58 42.64
C GLY A 231 -0.22 24.10 42.54
N VAL A 232 -0.64 24.61 41.36
CA VAL A 232 -0.83 26.05 41.13
C VAL A 232 -1.91 26.65 42.04
N ARG A 233 -3.00 25.93 42.35
CA ARG A 233 -4.09 26.42 43.22
C ARG A 233 -3.81 26.27 44.72
N GLY A 234 -2.91 25.37 45.10
CA GLY A 234 -2.55 25.09 46.50
C GLY A 234 -1.35 25.90 47.00
N ALA A 235 -0.63 26.60 46.12
CA ALA A 235 0.55 27.37 46.47
C ALA A 235 0.19 28.77 47.02
N ALA A 236 0.52 29.01 48.28
CA ALA A 236 0.54 30.33 48.91
C ALA A 236 1.72 30.42 49.89
N PRO A 237 2.43 31.57 49.97
CA PRO A 237 2.73 32.52 48.90
C PRO A 237 3.68 31.89 47.84
N TYR A 238 4.35 32.73 47.04
CA TYR A 238 5.15 32.32 45.86
C TYR A 238 6.24 31.27 46.17
N ASP A 239 6.85 31.34 47.35
CA ASP A 239 7.97 30.49 47.79
C ASP A 239 7.59 29.03 48.06
N ALA A 240 6.29 28.70 48.06
CA ALA A 240 5.77 27.36 48.32
C ALA A 240 5.65 26.47 47.06
N TRP A 241 5.98 26.97 45.86
CA TRP A 241 5.87 26.22 44.60
C TRP A 241 6.78 24.99 44.59
N ARG A 242 6.20 23.79 44.70
CA ARG A 242 6.91 22.49 44.65
C ARG A 242 6.42 21.55 43.54
N THR A 243 5.97 22.11 42.41
CA THR A 243 5.64 21.31 41.23
C THR A 243 6.91 20.71 40.64
N ASP A 244 7.05 19.38 40.73
CA ASP A 244 8.19 18.62 40.22
C ASP A 244 8.38 18.85 38.69
N GLY A 245 9.61 19.17 38.29
CA GLY A 245 9.99 19.35 36.89
C GLY A 245 9.81 18.08 36.04
N PHE A 246 9.83 16.89 36.66
CA PHE A 246 9.46 15.64 36.00
C PHE A 246 8.00 15.66 35.53
N VAL A 247 7.06 16.19 36.33
CA VAL A 247 5.63 16.28 35.95
C VAL A 247 5.43 17.25 34.80
N ILE A 248 6.18 18.36 34.77
CA ILE A 248 6.15 19.35 33.69
C ILE A 248 6.69 18.74 32.37
N SER A 249 7.84 18.07 32.44
CA SER A 249 8.44 17.37 31.30
C SER A 249 7.53 16.23 30.80
N LEU A 250 6.95 15.45 31.70
CA LEU A 250 6.03 14.35 31.37
C LEU A 250 4.76 14.86 30.68
N PHE A 251 4.18 15.95 31.15
CA PHE A 251 3.02 16.58 30.50
C PHE A 251 3.36 17.05 29.08
N ALA A 252 4.50 17.74 28.89
CA ALA A 252 4.93 18.22 27.57
C ALA A 252 5.18 17.07 26.57
N ILE A 253 5.88 16.01 27.03
CA ILE A 253 6.17 14.82 26.20
C ILE A 253 4.86 14.09 25.87
N THR A 254 4.03 13.79 26.86
CA THR A 254 2.78 13.04 26.63
C THR A 254 1.78 13.81 25.77
N ALA A 255 1.72 15.14 25.83
CA ALA A 255 0.91 15.94 24.93
C ALA A 255 1.33 15.80 23.45
N ILE A 256 2.65 15.84 23.17
CA ILE A 256 3.19 15.67 21.81
C ILE A 256 2.90 14.26 21.28
N PHE A 257 3.17 13.23 22.08
CA PHE A 257 2.89 11.85 21.68
C PHE A 257 1.39 11.57 21.53
N THR A 258 0.53 12.08 22.42
CA THR A 258 -0.94 11.98 22.31
C THR A 258 -1.44 12.51 20.96
N LEU A 259 -0.92 13.65 20.50
CA LEU A 259 -1.32 14.22 19.20
C LEU A 259 -0.94 13.31 18.02
N PHE A 260 0.23 12.66 18.11
CA PHE A 260 0.70 11.71 17.10
C PHE A 260 -0.09 10.39 17.12
N THR A 261 -0.29 9.78 18.29
CA THR A 261 -0.97 8.49 18.43
C THR A 261 -2.47 8.61 18.20
N LEU A 262 -3.12 9.70 18.63
CA LEU A 262 -4.52 9.98 18.31
C LEU A 262 -4.72 10.20 16.80
N SER A 263 -3.80 10.88 16.12
CA SER A 263 -3.81 11.04 14.66
C SER A 263 -3.69 9.69 13.94
N LEU A 264 -2.78 8.82 14.39
CA LEU A 264 -2.68 7.43 13.91
C LEU A 264 -3.97 6.64 14.17
N LEU A 265 -4.52 6.70 15.38
CA LEU A 265 -5.72 5.97 15.78
C LEU A 265 -6.92 6.36 14.91
N LEU A 266 -7.17 7.66 14.74
CA LEU A 266 -8.24 8.18 13.89
C LEU A 266 -8.03 7.80 12.41
N THR A 267 -6.79 7.87 11.92
CA THR A 267 -6.44 7.50 10.54
C THR A 267 -6.67 6.01 10.29
N HIS A 268 -6.15 5.12 11.15
CA HIS A 268 -6.36 3.68 11.00
C HIS A 268 -7.83 3.29 11.21
N THR A 269 -8.57 3.93 12.13
CA THR A 269 -10.03 3.75 12.27
C THR A 269 -10.76 4.05 10.96
N TYR A 270 -10.43 5.18 10.31
CA TYR A 270 -10.97 5.57 9.01
C TYR A 270 -10.62 4.56 7.91
N LEU A 271 -9.37 4.09 7.85
CA LEU A 271 -8.92 3.10 6.87
C LEU A 271 -9.60 1.74 7.06
N LEU A 272 -9.72 1.25 8.29
CA LEU A 272 -10.45 0.03 8.64
C LEU A 272 -11.92 0.12 8.24
N HIS A 273 -12.58 1.27 8.45
CA HIS A 273 -13.97 1.47 8.00
C HIS A 273 -14.13 1.56 6.48
N LEU A 274 -13.07 1.89 5.73
CA LEU A 274 -13.05 1.84 4.26
C LEU A 274 -12.56 0.49 3.69
N ASN A 275 -12.04 -0.41 4.53
CA ASN A 275 -11.26 -1.59 4.14
C ASN A 275 -10.09 -1.24 3.18
N LEU A 276 -9.38 -0.15 3.46
CA LEU A 276 -8.14 0.21 2.75
C LEU A 276 -6.93 -0.06 3.65
N THR A 277 -5.79 -0.41 3.05
CA THR A 277 -4.48 -0.23 3.69
C THR A 277 -3.92 1.16 3.43
N THR A 278 -2.89 1.58 4.18
CA THR A 278 -2.19 2.85 3.96
C THR A 278 -1.60 2.93 2.54
N LEU A 279 -1.03 1.83 2.00
CA LEU A 279 -0.57 1.76 0.61
C LEU A 279 -1.70 1.97 -0.41
N GLU A 280 -2.86 1.36 -0.18
CA GLU A 280 -4.03 1.48 -1.05
C GLU A 280 -4.65 2.88 -0.96
N HIS A 281 -4.70 3.48 0.23
CA HIS A 281 -5.15 4.86 0.43
C HIS A 281 -4.25 5.85 -0.30
N MET A 282 -2.93 5.70 -0.22
CA MET A 282 -1.97 6.52 -0.99
C MET A 282 -2.09 6.31 -2.51
N ALA A 283 -2.60 5.17 -2.98
CA ALA A 283 -2.96 5.00 -4.40
C ALA A 283 -4.22 5.79 -4.76
N VAL A 284 -5.28 5.70 -3.94
CA VAL A 284 -6.53 6.46 -4.16
C VAL A 284 -6.31 7.97 -4.10
N GLU A 285 -5.49 8.48 -3.18
CA GLU A 285 -5.19 9.92 -3.11
C GLU A 285 -4.30 10.41 -4.25
N ARG A 286 -3.39 9.58 -4.79
CA ARG A 286 -2.64 9.94 -6.01
C ARG A 286 -3.56 10.06 -7.22
N SER A 287 -4.49 9.12 -7.42
CA SER A 287 -5.52 9.23 -8.47
C SER A 287 -6.42 10.45 -8.25
N ALA A 288 -6.86 10.70 -7.01
CA ALA A 288 -7.67 11.87 -6.69
C ALA A 288 -6.88 13.20 -6.82
N GLY A 289 -5.54 13.16 -6.69
CA GLY A 289 -4.64 14.28 -6.98
C GLY A 289 -4.53 14.56 -8.47
N ALA A 290 -4.38 13.52 -9.30
CA ALA A 290 -4.42 13.66 -10.76
C ALA A 290 -5.79 14.17 -11.26
N GLU A 291 -6.90 13.69 -10.68
CA GLU A 291 -8.24 14.24 -10.92
C GLU A 291 -8.37 15.73 -10.55
N ARG A 292 -7.74 16.17 -9.44
CA ARG A 292 -7.69 17.60 -9.07
C ARG A 292 -6.90 18.37 -10.13
N ALA A 293 -5.66 17.98 -10.40
CA ALA A 293 -4.79 18.65 -11.37
C ALA A 293 -5.42 18.78 -12.77
N ALA A 294 -6.11 17.73 -13.26
CA ALA A 294 -6.83 17.78 -14.52
C ALA A 294 -8.02 18.77 -14.50
N MET A 295 -8.75 18.85 -13.38
CA MET A 295 -9.78 19.88 -13.18
C MET A 295 -9.17 21.29 -13.07
N ASP A 296 -8.09 21.45 -12.30
CA ASP A 296 -7.41 22.74 -12.10
C ASP A 296 -6.84 23.28 -13.43
N GLY A 297 -6.26 22.42 -14.27
CA GLY A 297 -5.80 22.81 -15.61
C GLY A 297 -6.94 23.19 -16.56
N TYR A 298 -8.03 22.40 -16.60
CA TYR A 298 -9.19 22.70 -17.44
C TYR A 298 -9.92 24.00 -17.01
N PHE A 299 -10.05 24.24 -15.71
CA PHE A 299 -10.63 25.48 -15.15
C PHE A 299 -9.57 26.57 -14.86
N SER A 300 -8.45 26.58 -15.60
CA SER A 300 -7.41 27.62 -15.50
C SER A 300 -7.61 28.76 -16.51
N SER A 301 -6.77 29.80 -16.40
CA SER A 301 -6.66 30.88 -17.39
C SER A 301 -6.09 30.46 -18.75
N ALA A 302 -5.43 29.30 -18.84
CA ALA A 302 -5.02 28.69 -20.11
C ALA A 302 -6.05 27.68 -20.64
N GLY A 303 -7.11 27.41 -19.86
CA GLY A 303 -8.17 26.46 -20.19
C GLY A 303 -9.49 27.14 -20.55
N ALA A 304 -10.58 26.55 -20.07
CA ALA A 304 -11.94 26.88 -20.46
C ALA A 304 -12.48 28.20 -19.87
N ALA A 305 -11.87 28.71 -18.79
CA ALA A 305 -12.65 29.46 -17.79
C ALA A 305 -11.99 30.65 -17.09
N GLY A 306 -10.72 31.00 -17.39
CA GLY A 306 -10.03 32.05 -16.64
C GLY A 306 -9.56 31.60 -15.26
N ALA A 307 -8.92 32.50 -14.50
CA ALA A 307 -8.57 32.25 -13.09
C ALA A 307 -9.79 32.53 -12.17
N GLY A 308 -10.87 31.76 -12.34
CA GLY A 308 -12.20 32.02 -11.76
C GLY A 308 -12.75 30.90 -10.86
N MET A 309 -13.67 31.24 -9.96
CA MET A 309 -14.23 30.33 -8.94
C MET A 309 -15.32 29.39 -9.48
N HIS A 310 -14.99 28.51 -10.44
CA HIS A 310 -15.89 27.49 -11.01
C HIS A 310 -16.15 26.30 -10.06
N LEU A 311 -16.44 26.62 -8.80
CA LEU A 311 -16.64 25.64 -7.73
C LEU A 311 -17.95 24.84 -7.90
N ARG A 312 -18.96 25.39 -8.59
CA ARG A 312 -20.23 24.68 -8.85
C ARG A 312 -20.03 23.63 -9.94
N GLU A 313 -19.28 23.97 -10.97
CA GLU A 313 -18.98 23.21 -12.19
C GLU A 313 -17.98 22.10 -11.88
N ARG A 314 -16.92 22.40 -11.11
CA ARG A 314 -16.01 21.38 -10.56
C ARG A 314 -16.74 20.36 -9.68
N ARG A 315 -17.74 20.79 -8.90
CA ARG A 315 -18.61 19.90 -8.11
C ARG A 315 -19.57 19.10 -9.00
N ALA A 316 -20.12 19.70 -10.07
CA ALA A 316 -21.00 19.02 -11.02
C ALA A 316 -20.25 17.94 -11.80
N LEU A 317 -19.08 18.26 -12.37
CA LEU A 317 -18.22 17.31 -13.09
C LEU A 317 -17.74 16.17 -12.17
N ARG A 318 -17.44 16.45 -10.89
CA ARG A 318 -17.15 15.37 -9.93
C ARG A 318 -18.38 14.49 -9.67
N ARG A 319 -19.58 15.07 -9.53
CA ARG A 319 -20.83 14.30 -9.38
C ARG A 319 -21.13 13.44 -10.62
N GLU A 320 -20.83 13.91 -11.83
CA GLU A 320 -20.92 13.15 -13.08
C GLU A 320 -19.98 11.93 -13.06
N TRP A 321 -18.71 12.13 -12.69
CA TRP A 321 -17.74 11.04 -12.56
C TRP A 321 -18.09 10.05 -11.43
N ASP A 322 -18.58 10.56 -10.28
CA ASP A 322 -19.05 9.74 -9.16
C ASP A 322 -20.37 9.03 -9.49
N ALA A 323 -21.21 9.57 -10.40
CA ALA A 323 -22.40 8.89 -10.89
C ALA A 323 -22.06 7.73 -11.84
N LYS A 324 -21.10 7.92 -12.76
CA LYS A 324 -20.69 6.87 -13.72
C LYS A 324 -19.85 5.75 -13.09
N TRP A 325 -18.96 6.09 -12.15
CA TRP A 325 -17.95 5.17 -11.60
C TRP A 325 -18.07 4.92 -10.09
N GLY A 326 -18.92 5.67 -9.39
CA GLY A 326 -19.00 5.63 -7.92
C GLY A 326 -17.90 6.45 -7.24
N ALA A 327 -18.08 6.69 -5.94
CA ALA A 327 -17.08 7.36 -5.11
C ALA A 327 -15.82 6.48 -4.95
N PRO A 328 -14.60 6.96 -5.28
CA PRO A 328 -13.38 6.12 -5.33
C PRO A 328 -13.04 5.36 -4.04
N LYS A 329 -13.34 5.93 -2.86
CA LYS A 329 -13.08 5.29 -1.55
C LYS A 329 -14.13 4.24 -1.14
N ARG A 330 -15.26 4.13 -1.86
CA ARG A 330 -16.38 3.24 -1.53
C ARG A 330 -16.75 2.37 -2.72
N GLN A 331 -17.68 2.82 -3.56
CA GLN A 331 -18.16 2.06 -4.73
C GLN A 331 -17.03 1.72 -5.71
N GLY A 332 -16.05 2.62 -5.88
CA GLY A 332 -14.85 2.41 -6.71
C GLY A 332 -13.66 1.75 -6.00
N ASN A 333 -13.81 1.31 -4.74
CA ASN A 333 -12.78 0.56 -4.02
C ASN A 333 -13.02 -0.94 -4.19
N LEU A 334 -12.03 -1.67 -4.71
CA LEU A 334 -12.06 -3.11 -4.93
C LEU A 334 -12.33 -3.92 -3.65
N TRP A 335 -11.95 -3.41 -2.48
CA TRP A 335 -12.09 -4.09 -1.18
C TRP A 335 -13.29 -3.65 -0.35
N TRP A 336 -14.12 -2.75 -0.87
CA TRP A 336 -15.30 -2.27 -0.15
C TRP A 336 -16.36 -3.38 -0.02
N ILE A 337 -16.61 -3.82 1.21
CA ILE A 337 -17.67 -4.78 1.53
C ILE A 337 -18.99 -4.00 1.62
N ASP A 338 -19.81 -4.10 0.57
CA ASP A 338 -21.17 -3.58 0.58
C ASP A 338 -22.08 -4.53 1.36
N ARG A 339 -22.80 -4.05 2.38
CA ARG A 339 -23.62 -4.93 3.25
C ARG A 339 -24.70 -5.69 2.48
N ARG A 340 -25.14 -5.19 1.32
CA ARG A 340 -26.10 -5.89 0.43
C ARG A 340 -25.48 -6.99 -0.44
N ALA A 341 -24.16 -7.05 -0.52
CA ALA A 341 -23.41 -8.06 -1.28
C ALA A 341 -22.17 -8.55 -0.49
N ALA A 342 -22.33 -8.72 0.83
CA ALA A 342 -21.35 -9.38 1.65
C ALA A 342 -21.37 -10.90 1.36
N PRO A 343 -20.23 -11.61 1.39
CA PRO A 343 -20.22 -13.06 1.21
C PRO A 343 -20.93 -13.74 2.38
N ALA A 344 -21.64 -14.84 2.12
CA ALA A 344 -22.32 -15.62 3.16
C ALA A 344 -21.34 -16.08 4.27
N ASP A 345 -20.22 -16.65 3.85
CA ASP A 345 -19.16 -17.15 4.74
C ASP A 345 -18.06 -16.09 5.01
N GLY A 346 -18.38 -14.81 4.83
CA GLY A 346 -17.43 -13.70 4.85
C GLY A 346 -17.70 -12.63 5.91
N PRO A 347 -16.72 -11.74 6.17
CA PRO A 347 -16.89 -10.66 7.16
C PRO A 347 -18.00 -9.69 6.74
N THR A 348 -19.01 -9.50 7.61
CA THR A 348 -20.20 -8.68 7.33
C THR A 348 -19.95 -7.17 7.27
N SER A 349 -18.71 -6.72 7.53
CA SER A 349 -18.29 -5.32 7.40
C SER A 349 -16.78 -5.16 7.20
N ASN A 350 -16.39 -4.01 6.65
CA ASN A 350 -15.00 -3.58 6.52
C ASN A 350 -14.20 -3.69 7.84
N TRP A 351 -14.79 -3.27 8.96
CA TRP A 351 -14.20 -3.35 10.31
C TRP A 351 -13.98 -4.80 10.76
N ARG A 352 -14.99 -5.65 10.58
CA ARG A 352 -14.94 -7.08 10.93
C ARG A 352 -13.88 -7.84 10.13
N SER A 353 -13.59 -7.41 8.90
CA SER A 353 -12.50 -7.94 8.06
C SER A 353 -11.08 -7.78 8.65
N VAL A 354 -10.92 -7.06 9.76
CA VAL A 354 -9.66 -6.96 10.53
C VAL A 354 -9.87 -7.41 11.98
N MET A 355 -10.89 -6.88 12.66
CA MET A 355 -11.01 -7.02 14.11
C MET A 355 -11.71 -8.31 14.56
N GLY A 356 -12.44 -8.97 13.65
CA GLY A 356 -13.30 -10.13 13.95
C GLY A 356 -14.70 -9.76 14.44
N GLU A 357 -15.48 -10.79 14.81
CA GLU A 357 -16.87 -10.62 15.27
C GLU A 357 -16.98 -10.37 16.78
N SER A 358 -16.01 -10.81 17.58
CA SER A 358 -16.01 -10.60 19.03
C SER A 358 -15.68 -9.15 19.39
N VAL A 359 -16.65 -8.43 19.96
CA VAL A 359 -16.50 -7.05 20.43
C VAL A 359 -15.40 -6.94 21.51
N LEU A 360 -15.28 -7.93 22.39
CA LEU A 360 -14.19 -7.99 23.37
C LEU A 360 -12.82 -8.09 22.67
N GLY A 361 -12.75 -8.82 21.56
CA GLY A 361 -11.58 -8.92 20.69
C GLY A 361 -11.29 -7.66 19.85
N TRP A 362 -12.17 -6.64 19.84
CA TRP A 362 -11.87 -5.33 19.25
C TRP A 362 -11.04 -4.43 20.18
N ILE A 363 -10.95 -4.79 21.47
CA ILE A 363 -10.23 -4.03 22.50
C ILE A 363 -9.04 -4.86 23.02
N LEU A 364 -9.26 -6.15 23.33
CA LEU A 364 -8.20 -7.03 23.80
C LEU A 364 -7.36 -7.59 22.64
N PRO A 365 -6.02 -7.67 22.76
CA PRO A 365 -5.13 -8.24 21.75
C PRO A 365 -5.19 -9.78 21.74
N VAL A 366 -6.39 -10.35 21.51
CA VAL A 366 -6.66 -11.79 21.56
C VAL A 366 -7.40 -12.26 20.31
N GLY A 367 -7.10 -13.49 19.86
CA GLY A 367 -7.65 -14.10 18.65
C GLY A 367 -7.14 -13.46 17.35
N GLN A 368 -7.10 -14.25 16.28
CA GLN A 368 -6.60 -13.82 14.98
C GLN A 368 -7.54 -12.86 14.24
N ALA A 369 -7.06 -12.26 13.15
CA ALA A 369 -7.92 -11.63 12.16
C ALA A 369 -8.68 -12.70 11.34
N PRO A 370 -9.93 -12.47 10.88
CA PRO A 370 -10.70 -13.49 10.14
C PRO A 370 -10.17 -13.82 8.74
N LEU A 371 -9.30 -12.97 8.19
CA LEU A 371 -8.68 -13.17 6.88
C LEU A 371 -7.19 -13.40 7.08
N ASP A 372 -6.74 -14.59 6.71
CA ASP A 372 -5.37 -15.11 6.85
C ASP A 372 -4.30 -14.27 6.08
N GLY A 373 -4.73 -13.65 4.98
CA GLY A 373 -3.89 -12.87 4.06
C GLY A 373 -3.86 -13.40 2.62
N THR A 374 -4.41 -14.59 2.35
CA THR A 374 -4.37 -15.21 1.01
C THR A 374 -5.56 -14.80 0.14
N TRP A 375 -6.75 -14.69 0.74
CA TRP A 375 -8.00 -14.31 0.05
C TRP A 375 -8.67 -13.07 0.68
N PHE A 376 -9.40 -12.33 -0.16
CA PHE A 376 -10.21 -11.17 0.25
C PHE A 376 -11.51 -11.11 -0.56
N PRO A 377 -12.65 -10.72 0.06
CA PRO A 377 -13.88 -10.45 -0.68
C PRO A 377 -13.69 -9.21 -1.58
N THR A 378 -14.04 -9.36 -2.86
CA THR A 378 -13.98 -8.31 -3.87
C THR A 378 -15.35 -7.65 -4.07
N ASN A 379 -15.37 -6.32 -4.17
CA ASN A 379 -16.56 -5.51 -4.45
C ASN A 379 -17.11 -5.86 -5.86
N PRO A 380 -18.34 -6.40 -5.98
CA PRO A 380 -18.90 -6.89 -7.26
C PRO A 380 -19.03 -5.86 -8.38
N ARG A 381 -18.83 -4.56 -8.08
CA ARG A 381 -18.72 -3.48 -9.08
C ARG A 381 -17.47 -3.59 -9.98
N HIS A 382 -16.53 -4.45 -9.62
CA HIS A 382 -15.33 -4.74 -10.42
C HIS A 382 -15.50 -6.02 -11.26
N SER A 383 -14.58 -6.27 -12.19
CA SER A 383 -14.42 -7.56 -12.88
C SER A 383 -13.68 -8.57 -11.98
N ARG A 384 -13.67 -9.85 -12.37
CA ARG A 384 -12.86 -10.90 -11.70
C ARG A 384 -11.37 -10.53 -11.62
N LEU A 385 -10.87 -9.75 -12.58
CA LEU A 385 -9.49 -9.27 -12.65
C LEU A 385 -9.26 -7.95 -11.87
N GLY A 386 -10.28 -7.45 -11.16
CA GLY A 386 -10.19 -6.28 -10.29
C GLY A 386 -10.34 -4.91 -10.95
N VAL A 387 -10.80 -4.85 -12.21
CA VAL A 387 -11.01 -3.59 -12.93
C VAL A 387 -12.42 -3.05 -12.65
N LEU A 388 -12.55 -1.76 -12.34
CA LEU A 388 -13.84 -1.12 -12.05
C LEU A 388 -14.70 -1.02 -13.32
N ARG A 389 -15.96 -1.50 -13.23
CA ARG A 389 -16.95 -1.42 -14.32
C ARG A 389 -17.79 -0.14 -14.19
N PRO A 390 -18.33 0.40 -15.30
CA PRO A 390 -19.28 1.52 -15.25
C PRO A 390 -20.58 1.10 -14.56
N ARG A 391 -21.31 2.06 -13.97
CA ARG A 391 -22.51 1.82 -13.13
C ARG A 391 -23.62 1.04 -13.84
N GLU A 392 -23.76 1.20 -15.15
CA GLU A 392 -24.69 0.43 -16.00
C GLU A 392 -24.45 -1.09 -15.93
N MET A 393 -23.20 -1.51 -15.69
CA MET A 393 -22.76 -2.92 -15.62
C MET A 393 -22.63 -3.45 -14.18
N TRP A 394 -23.06 -2.68 -13.18
CA TRP A 394 -23.12 -3.18 -11.80
C TRP A 394 -24.31 -4.15 -11.62
N PRO A 395 -24.24 -5.07 -10.65
CA PRO A 395 -25.42 -5.82 -10.20
C PRO A 395 -26.57 -4.89 -9.82
N ALA A 396 -27.81 -5.28 -10.10
CA ALA A 396 -28.98 -4.40 -10.01
C ALA A 396 -29.18 -3.86 -8.58
N GLU A 397 -29.07 -4.74 -7.59
CA GLU A 397 -29.14 -4.45 -6.15
C GLU A 397 -28.06 -3.46 -5.65
N LEU A 398 -27.02 -3.23 -6.46
CA LEU A 398 -25.92 -2.29 -6.22
C LEU A 398 -26.01 -0.99 -7.04
N ARG A 399 -26.95 -0.87 -8.01
CA ARG A 399 -27.16 0.34 -8.83
C ARG A 399 -27.97 1.42 -8.14
N ASP A 400 -28.94 1.07 -7.29
CA ASP A 400 -29.99 1.99 -6.83
C ASP A 400 -29.61 2.88 -5.62
N ARG A 401 -28.40 3.48 -5.65
CA ARG A 401 -27.94 4.57 -4.76
C ARG A 401 -26.87 5.43 -5.42
#